data_AF-A0A344LPQ2-F1
#
_entry.id   AF-A0A344LPQ2-F1
#
_cell.length_a   1.000
_cell.length_b   1.000
_cell.length_c   1.000
_cell.angle_alpha   90.00
_cell.angle_beta   90.00
_cell.angle_gamma   90.00
#
_symmetry.space_group_name_H-M   'P 1'
#
loop_
_entity.id
_entity.type
_entity.pdbx_description
1 polymer ?
#
loop_
_entity_poly.entity_id
_entity_poly.type
_entity_poly.pdbx_seq_one_letter_code
_entity_poly.pdbx_strand_id
1 'polypeptide(L)'
;MTDQELFYLLALLKVDGVGDIMGKKLLHSFGSAEAIFNAKNNHLVAVDGIGTVLLKNLKDKSVFEKAQKELELIKKNDIQVSFFQDETYPERLKHCIDGPILIFTAGNINLYHKRIISIVGTRQITSYGTEFCRKLIEDLAPLDPVIVSGFAYGVDIVAHQAAMNCNLQTIGVLAHGLNQIYPRTHKKYMAKMELNGGFITEFWSDSNPDKEKFVRRNRIVAGMTEATIVIESADKGGSLITANMANEYNRDVFAVPGRITDKYSQGCNNLIKMQKANVITDAADLIYMLNWDLKEKPKNIQKQLFVELEPDEQKIYDFLLKNGKELLDIIAVECNFPIYKMSGILINMELKGIIRPLPGKLFEAI
;
A
#
# COMPACT_ATOMS: atom_id res chain seq x y z
N MET A 1 -9.81 -20.23 -3.45
CA MET A 1 -9.57 -20.75 -4.82
C MET A 1 -9.49 -22.27 -4.79
N THR A 2 -10.13 -22.95 -5.74
CA THR A 2 -10.00 -24.41 -5.90
C THR A 2 -8.79 -24.77 -6.77
N ASP A 3 -8.29 -26.00 -6.64
CA ASP A 3 -7.18 -26.49 -7.48
C ASP A 3 -7.50 -26.43 -8.98
N GLN A 4 -8.76 -26.67 -9.34
CA GLN A 4 -9.23 -26.61 -10.72
C GLN A 4 -9.19 -25.17 -11.25
N GLU A 5 -9.65 -24.19 -10.46
CA GLU A 5 -9.57 -22.77 -10.83
C GLU A 5 -8.11 -22.34 -11.01
N LEU A 6 -7.23 -22.72 -10.07
CA LEU A 6 -5.81 -22.41 -10.14
C LEU A 6 -5.16 -23.01 -11.39
N PHE A 7 -5.48 -24.26 -11.72
CA PHE A 7 -4.99 -24.93 -12.92
C PHE A 7 -5.33 -24.14 -14.20
N TYR A 8 -6.58 -23.72 -14.37
CA TYR A 8 -6.98 -22.95 -15.54
C TYR A 8 -6.38 -21.54 -15.56
N LEU A 9 -6.19 -20.90 -14.40
CA LEU A 9 -5.51 -19.60 -14.31
C LEU A 9 -4.03 -19.70 -14.70
N LEU A 10 -3.34 -20.75 -14.23
CA LEU A 10 -1.97 -21.05 -14.65
C LEU A 10 -1.91 -21.30 -16.17
N ALA A 11 -2.84 -22.09 -16.71
CA ALA A 11 -2.91 -22.32 -18.15
C ALA A 11 -3.07 -21.01 -18.92
N LEU A 12 -3.98 -20.12 -18.49
CA LEU A 12 -4.23 -18.82 -19.13
C LEU A 12 -2.99 -17.93 -19.14
N LEU A 13 -2.26 -17.86 -18.02
CA LEU A 13 -1.03 -17.06 -17.89
C LEU A 13 0.14 -17.59 -18.73
N LYS A 14 0.10 -18.86 -19.15
CA LYS A 14 1.14 -19.44 -20.01
C LYS A 14 0.83 -19.32 -21.51
N VAL A 15 -0.34 -18.78 -21.88
CA VAL A 15 -0.68 -18.54 -23.27
C VAL A 15 0.13 -17.38 -23.82
N ASP A 16 0.89 -17.64 -24.89
CA ASP A 16 1.70 -16.61 -25.54
C ASP A 16 0.82 -15.46 -26.05
N GLY A 17 1.11 -14.24 -25.60
CA GLY A 17 0.34 -13.03 -25.91
C GLY A 17 -0.70 -12.65 -24.85
N VAL A 18 -0.98 -13.50 -23.87
CA VAL A 18 -1.82 -13.16 -22.72
C VAL A 18 -0.93 -12.65 -21.58
N GLY A 19 -0.74 -11.33 -21.50
CA GLY A 19 -0.18 -10.68 -20.31
C GLY A 19 -1.24 -10.41 -19.24
N ASP A 20 -0.84 -9.85 -18.10
CA ASP A 20 -1.74 -9.59 -16.96
C ASP A 20 -2.93 -8.69 -17.33
N ILE A 21 -2.71 -7.64 -18.13
CA ILE A 21 -3.77 -6.72 -18.57
C ILE A 21 -4.81 -7.47 -19.42
N MET A 22 -4.35 -8.27 -20.39
CA MET A 22 -5.24 -9.03 -21.27
C MET A 22 -5.96 -10.14 -20.51
N GLY A 23 -5.25 -10.86 -19.64
CA GLY A 23 -5.82 -11.90 -18.81
C GLY A 23 -6.90 -11.36 -17.86
N LYS A 24 -6.69 -10.19 -17.25
CA LYS A 24 -7.73 -9.52 -16.43
C LYS A 24 -8.94 -9.12 -17.26
N LYS A 25 -8.75 -8.55 -18.46
CA LYS A 25 -9.85 -8.22 -19.37
C LYS A 25 -10.68 -9.45 -19.74
N LEU A 26 -10.00 -10.55 -20.05
CA LEU A 26 -10.64 -11.84 -20.34
C LEU A 26 -11.42 -12.36 -19.12
N LEU A 27 -10.82 -12.36 -17.93
CA LEU A 27 -11.46 -12.84 -16.71
C LEU A 27 -12.67 -11.99 -16.34
N HIS A 28 -12.62 -10.67 -16.55
CA HIS A 28 -13.77 -9.79 -16.34
C HIS A 28 -14.92 -10.08 -17.32
N SER A 29 -14.61 -10.38 -18.58
CA SER A 29 -15.64 -10.64 -19.61
C SER A 29 -16.30 -12.03 -19.51
N PHE A 30 -15.55 -13.05 -19.09
CA PHE A 30 -16.01 -14.44 -19.08
C PHE A 30 -16.22 -15.03 -17.68
N GLY A 31 -15.82 -14.32 -16.63
CA GLY A 31 -15.97 -14.72 -15.22
C GLY A 31 -14.90 -15.70 -14.70
N SER A 32 -14.50 -16.71 -15.48
CA SER A 32 -13.49 -17.69 -15.07
C SER A 32 -12.53 -18.10 -16.18
N ALA A 33 -11.34 -18.57 -15.80
CA ALA A 33 -10.36 -19.10 -16.75
C ALA A 33 -10.87 -20.32 -17.51
N GLU A 34 -11.63 -21.19 -16.84
CA GLU A 34 -12.28 -22.34 -17.48
C GLU A 34 -13.28 -21.90 -18.57
N ALA A 35 -14.10 -20.88 -18.28
CA ALA A 35 -15.05 -20.35 -19.25
C ALA A 35 -14.36 -19.76 -20.48
N ILE A 36 -13.16 -19.18 -20.33
CA ILE A 36 -12.36 -18.64 -21.44
C ILE A 36 -11.92 -19.76 -22.39
N PHE A 37 -11.41 -20.88 -21.86
CA PHE A 37 -10.98 -22.01 -22.70
C PHE A 37 -12.14 -22.74 -23.36
N ASN A 38 -13.33 -22.72 -22.76
CA ASN A 38 -14.55 -23.33 -23.30
C ASN A 38 -15.36 -22.38 -24.21
N ALA A 39 -15.01 -21.09 -24.29
CA ALA A 39 -15.74 -20.11 -25.06
C ALA A 39 -15.63 -20.34 -26.58
N LYS A 40 -16.70 -20.01 -27.31
CA LYS A 40 -16.68 -20.01 -28.78
C LYS A 40 -15.81 -18.87 -29.31
N ASN A 41 -15.10 -19.11 -30.42
CA ASN A 41 -14.24 -18.13 -31.09
C ASN A 41 -14.90 -16.75 -31.28
N ASN A 42 -16.18 -16.71 -31.66
CA ASN A 42 -16.89 -15.46 -31.94
C ASN A 42 -17.00 -14.55 -30.71
N HIS A 43 -17.13 -15.13 -29.50
CA HIS A 43 -17.18 -14.36 -28.27
C HIS A 43 -15.78 -13.88 -27.83
N LEU A 44 -14.74 -14.65 -28.13
CA LEU A 44 -13.35 -14.26 -27.84
C LEU A 44 -12.91 -13.10 -28.74
N VAL A 45 -13.24 -13.13 -30.04
CA VAL A 45 -12.94 -12.03 -30.99
C VAL A 45 -13.65 -10.73 -30.60
N ALA A 46 -14.78 -10.81 -29.91
CA ALA A 46 -15.52 -9.63 -29.46
C ALA A 46 -14.78 -8.84 -28.34
N VAL A 47 -13.80 -9.45 -27.67
CA VAL A 47 -12.98 -8.75 -26.67
C VAL A 47 -11.89 -7.96 -27.37
N ASP A 48 -11.82 -6.67 -27.05
CA ASP A 48 -10.85 -5.74 -27.65
C ASP A 48 -9.40 -6.16 -27.38
N GLY A 49 -8.61 -6.25 -28.46
CA GLY A 49 -7.22 -6.70 -28.46
C GLY A 49 -7.00 -8.20 -28.73
N ILE A 50 -8.05 -9.00 -28.96
CA ILE A 50 -7.91 -10.41 -29.34
C ILE A 50 -7.78 -10.57 -30.86
N GLY A 51 -6.53 -10.69 -31.32
CA GLY A 51 -6.22 -11.03 -32.71
C GLY A 51 -6.32 -12.52 -33.03
N THR A 52 -6.21 -12.87 -34.31
CA THR A 52 -6.20 -14.25 -34.80
C THR A 52 -5.06 -15.09 -34.22
N VAL A 53 -3.92 -14.47 -33.94
CA VAL A 53 -2.74 -15.11 -33.33
C VAL A 53 -3.04 -15.56 -31.89
N LEU A 54 -3.67 -14.69 -31.08
CA LEU A 54 -3.99 -15.00 -29.69
C LEU A 54 -5.04 -16.11 -29.58
N LEU A 55 -6.01 -16.15 -30.50
CA LEU A 55 -6.98 -17.26 -30.60
C LEU A 55 -6.33 -18.60 -30.91
N LYS A 56 -5.29 -18.60 -31.76
CA LYS A 56 -4.54 -19.83 -32.05
C LYS A 56 -3.77 -20.29 -30.81
N ASN A 57 -3.15 -19.36 -30.09
CA ASN A 57 -2.37 -19.67 -28.89
C ASN A 57 -3.25 -20.15 -27.72
N LEU A 58 -4.46 -19.59 -27.57
CA LEU A 58 -5.45 -20.08 -26.59
C LEU A 58 -5.86 -21.54 -26.82
N LYS A 59 -5.72 -22.05 -28.05
CA LYS A 59 -6.01 -23.45 -28.40
C LYS A 59 -4.81 -24.38 -28.26
N ASP A 60 -3.62 -23.84 -27.95
CA ASP A 60 -2.45 -24.68 -27.74
C ASP A 60 -2.65 -25.51 -26.46
N LYS A 61 -2.75 -26.83 -26.62
CA LYS A 61 -2.92 -27.74 -25.48
C LYS A 61 -1.65 -27.87 -24.63
N SER A 62 -0.48 -27.43 -25.13
CA SER A 62 0.78 -27.48 -24.39
C SER A 62 0.74 -26.66 -23.09
N VAL A 63 -0.14 -25.65 -23.01
CA VAL A 63 -0.29 -24.80 -21.82
C VAL A 63 -0.85 -25.58 -20.63
N PHE A 64 -1.72 -26.57 -20.86
CA PHE A 64 -2.30 -27.40 -19.81
C PHE A 64 -1.25 -28.33 -19.19
N GLU A 65 -0.36 -28.90 -20.00
CA GLU A 65 0.74 -29.73 -19.49
C GLU A 65 1.71 -28.90 -18.63
N LYS A 66 1.98 -27.66 -19.04
CA LYS A 66 2.83 -26.73 -18.27
C LYS A 66 2.15 -26.32 -16.96
N ALA A 67 0.85 -26.01 -17.00
CA ALA A 67 0.07 -25.66 -15.82
C ALA A 67 0.00 -26.81 -14.81
N GLN A 68 -0.17 -28.06 -15.28
CA GLN A 68 -0.17 -29.24 -14.42
C GLN A 68 1.17 -29.39 -13.68
N LYS A 69 2.29 -29.25 -14.40
CA LYS A 69 3.63 -29.33 -13.79
C LYS A 69 3.85 -28.25 -12.74
N GLU A 70 3.41 -27.02 -13.00
CA GLU A 70 3.56 -25.93 -12.02
C GLU A 70 2.65 -26.16 -10.81
N LEU A 71 1.41 -26.62 -11.00
CA LEU A 71 0.49 -26.96 -9.90
C LEU A 71 1.06 -28.04 -8.99
N GLU A 72 1.70 -29.07 -9.57
CA GLU A 72 2.40 -30.11 -8.80
C GLU A 72 3.57 -29.54 -8.00
N LEU A 73 4.35 -28.61 -8.56
CA LEU A 73 5.44 -27.95 -7.86
C LEU A 73 4.94 -27.04 -6.72
N ILE A 74 3.85 -26.31 -6.94
CA ILE A 74 3.21 -25.47 -5.93
C ILE A 74 2.80 -26.33 -4.74
N LYS A 75 2.10 -27.45 -4.99
CA LYS A 75 1.67 -28.38 -3.94
C LYS A 75 2.84 -29.06 -3.24
N LYS A 76 3.85 -29.50 -3.99
CA LYS A 76 5.01 -30.20 -3.43
C LYS A 76 5.82 -29.33 -2.47
N ASN A 77 5.90 -28.03 -2.74
CA ASN A 77 6.72 -27.09 -1.97
C ASN A 77 5.89 -26.20 -1.02
N ASP A 78 4.60 -26.49 -0.86
CA ASP A 78 3.66 -25.71 -0.03
C ASP A 78 3.70 -24.20 -0.34
N ILE A 79 3.75 -23.87 -1.63
CA ILE A 79 3.78 -22.48 -2.10
C ILE A 79 2.37 -21.91 -1.98
N GLN A 80 2.25 -20.79 -1.28
CA GLN A 80 1.00 -20.07 -1.20
C GLN A 80 0.78 -19.27 -2.50
N VAL A 81 -0.45 -19.31 -3.00
CA VAL A 81 -0.84 -18.59 -4.21
C VAL A 81 -1.99 -17.66 -3.87
N SER A 82 -1.87 -16.39 -4.24
CA SER A 82 -2.95 -15.42 -4.11
C SER A 82 -3.35 -14.89 -5.48
N PHE A 83 -4.66 -14.85 -5.73
CA PHE A 83 -5.24 -14.29 -6.94
C PHE A 83 -5.69 -12.85 -6.70
N PHE A 84 -5.70 -12.03 -7.74
CA PHE A 84 -5.96 -10.58 -7.60
C PHE A 84 -7.32 -10.23 -6.99
N GLN A 85 -8.28 -11.17 -6.96
CA GLN A 85 -9.58 -10.98 -6.30
C GLN A 85 -9.59 -11.47 -4.83
N ASP A 86 -8.61 -12.27 -4.41
CA ASP A 86 -8.53 -12.82 -3.06
C ASP A 86 -8.20 -11.73 -2.02
N GLU A 87 -8.65 -11.90 -0.78
CA GLU A 87 -8.35 -10.98 0.33
C GLU A 87 -6.86 -10.97 0.72
N THR A 88 -6.15 -12.07 0.48
CA THR A 88 -4.72 -12.22 0.76
C THR A 88 -3.83 -11.43 -0.22
N TYR A 89 -4.39 -11.01 -1.35
CA TYR A 89 -3.66 -10.25 -2.36
C TYR A 89 -3.51 -8.78 -1.94
N PRO A 90 -2.32 -8.16 -2.10
CA PRO A 90 -2.08 -6.77 -1.67
C PRO A 90 -3.10 -5.79 -2.27
N GLU A 91 -3.89 -5.14 -1.41
CA GLU A 91 -5.01 -4.28 -1.83
C GLU A 91 -4.58 -3.20 -2.84
N ARG A 92 -3.48 -2.49 -2.55
CA ARG A 92 -2.95 -1.44 -3.44
C ARG A 92 -2.55 -1.95 -4.82
N LEU A 93 -2.09 -3.20 -4.90
CA LEU A 93 -1.67 -3.82 -6.16
C LEU A 93 -2.89 -4.20 -7.03
N LYS A 94 -4.08 -4.39 -6.43
CA LYS A 94 -5.33 -4.62 -7.18
C LYS A 94 -5.71 -3.43 -8.06
N HIS A 95 -5.37 -2.22 -7.61
CA HIS A 95 -5.63 -0.98 -8.34
C HIS A 95 -4.64 -0.73 -9.50
N CYS A 96 -3.55 -1.49 -9.57
CA CYS A 96 -2.63 -1.43 -10.70
C CYS A 96 -3.21 -2.21 -11.89
N ILE A 97 -3.42 -1.52 -13.01
CA ILE A 97 -4.00 -2.11 -14.24
C ILE A 97 -3.21 -3.35 -14.67
N ASP A 98 -1.89 -3.22 -14.65
CA ASP A 98 -0.96 -4.27 -15.03
C ASP A 98 -0.59 -5.22 -13.88
N GLY A 99 -1.12 -5.02 -12.65
CA GLY A 99 -0.82 -5.88 -11.48
C GLY A 99 -1.01 -7.38 -11.78
N PRO A 100 -0.18 -8.27 -11.22
CA PRO A 100 -0.18 -9.69 -11.60
C PRO A 100 -1.50 -10.39 -11.27
N ILE A 101 -1.97 -11.29 -12.15
CA ILE A 101 -3.20 -12.07 -11.88
C ILE A 101 -2.99 -13.04 -10.72
N LEU A 102 -1.83 -13.69 -10.67
CA LEU A 102 -1.41 -14.58 -9.59
C LEU A 102 -0.09 -14.09 -9.01
N ILE A 103 0.04 -14.16 -7.68
CA ILE A 103 1.31 -14.04 -6.98
C ILE A 103 1.59 -15.31 -6.20
N PHE A 104 2.85 -15.72 -6.21
CA PHE A 104 3.38 -16.83 -5.43
C PHE A 104 4.12 -16.27 -4.23
N THR A 105 3.83 -16.80 -3.05
CA THR A 105 4.40 -16.32 -1.79
C THR A 105 5.08 -17.44 -1.01
N ALA A 106 6.19 -17.11 -0.36
CA ALA A 106 6.91 -17.98 0.56
C ALA A 106 7.25 -17.21 1.84
N GLY A 107 7.16 -17.87 2.99
CA GLY A 107 7.36 -17.26 4.31
C GLY A 107 6.06 -16.84 4.99
N ASN A 108 6.18 -16.25 6.18
CA ASN A 108 5.07 -15.79 7.00
C ASN A 108 4.76 -14.31 6.69
N ILE A 109 3.90 -14.07 5.69
CA ILE A 109 3.51 -12.73 5.24
C ILE A 109 2.11 -12.37 5.74
N ASN A 110 2.00 -11.25 6.47
CA ASN A 110 0.73 -10.66 6.90
C ASN A 110 0.63 -9.20 6.46
N LEU A 111 -0.20 -8.92 5.45
CA LEU A 111 -0.40 -7.57 4.92
C LEU A 111 -1.63 -6.86 5.48
N TYR A 112 -2.41 -7.52 6.34
CA TYR A 112 -3.71 -7.02 6.77
C TYR A 112 -3.58 -5.77 7.65
N HIS A 113 -4.22 -4.67 7.22
CA HIS A 113 -4.17 -3.35 7.87
C HIS A 113 -2.75 -2.84 8.18
N LYS A 114 -1.76 -3.28 7.41
CA LYS A 114 -0.37 -2.82 7.56
C LYS A 114 -0.09 -1.61 6.68
N ARG A 115 0.74 -0.72 7.19
CA ARG A 115 1.42 0.32 6.41
C ARG A 115 2.53 -0.35 5.62
N ILE A 116 2.62 -0.11 4.31
CA ILE A 116 3.57 -0.79 3.44
C ILE A 116 4.34 0.26 2.65
N ILE A 117 5.66 0.27 2.80
CA ILE A 117 6.55 1.19 2.07
C ILE A 117 7.61 0.40 1.33
N SER A 118 8.01 0.89 0.16
CA SER A 118 9.12 0.30 -0.58
C SER A 118 10.37 1.15 -0.48
N ILE A 119 11.52 0.50 -0.27
CA ILE A 119 12.82 1.16 -0.20
C ILE A 119 13.68 0.61 -1.32
N VAL A 120 14.13 1.47 -2.23
CA VAL A 120 14.87 1.09 -3.44
C VAL A 120 16.07 1.99 -3.66
N GLY A 121 17.04 1.51 -4.44
CA GLY A 121 18.15 2.35 -4.86
C GLY A 121 19.25 1.62 -5.61
N THR A 122 20.44 2.20 -5.56
CA THR A 122 21.64 1.71 -6.24
C THR A 122 22.09 0.36 -5.68
N ARG A 123 22.66 -0.46 -6.56
CA ARG A 123 23.33 -1.71 -6.18
C ARG A 123 24.68 -1.49 -5.50
N GLN A 124 25.23 -0.28 -5.61
CA GLN A 124 26.48 0.15 -5.00
C GLN A 124 26.18 1.31 -4.04
N ILE A 125 25.53 0.97 -2.93
CA ILE A 125 25.16 1.95 -1.91
C ILE A 125 26.41 2.49 -1.20
N THR A 126 26.41 3.78 -0.89
CA THR A 126 27.48 4.42 -0.12
C THR A 126 27.29 4.23 1.38
N SER A 127 28.28 4.60 2.19
CA SER A 127 28.14 4.63 3.65
C SER A 127 27.04 5.61 4.07
N TYR A 128 26.94 6.76 3.40
CA TYR A 128 25.88 7.75 3.63
C TYR A 128 24.49 7.14 3.40
N GLY A 129 24.26 6.51 2.25
CA GLY A 129 22.99 5.86 1.95
C GLY A 129 22.68 4.70 2.92
N THR A 130 23.71 3.97 3.36
CA THR A 130 23.57 2.87 4.32
C THR A 130 23.14 3.36 5.70
N GLU A 131 23.78 4.42 6.21
CA GLU A 131 23.46 5.02 7.50
C GLU A 131 22.06 5.63 7.48
N PHE A 132 21.72 6.38 6.43
CA PHE A 132 20.40 6.96 6.26
C PHE A 132 19.31 5.88 6.22
N CYS A 133 19.49 4.82 5.42
CA CYS A 133 18.52 3.74 5.29
C CYS A 133 18.27 3.03 6.64
N ARG A 134 19.34 2.75 7.40
CA ARG A 134 19.21 2.15 8.74
C ARG A 134 18.47 3.07 9.69
N LYS A 135 18.88 4.34 9.76
CA LYS A 135 18.28 5.33 10.65
C LYS A 135 16.80 5.55 10.34
N LEU A 136 16.45 5.67 9.06
CA LEU A 136 15.07 5.79 8.61
C LEU A 136 14.21 4.61 9.09
N ILE A 137 14.70 3.37 8.92
CA ILE A 137 13.94 2.18 9.33
C ILE A 137 13.84 2.06 10.85
N GLU A 138 14.91 2.38 11.58
CA GLU A 138 14.91 2.43 13.05
C GLU A 138 13.88 3.44 13.58
N ASP A 139 13.82 4.63 12.98
CA ASP A 139 12.89 5.68 13.39
C ASP A 139 11.43 5.36 13.02
N LEU A 140 11.21 4.60 11.95
CA LEU A 140 9.88 4.12 11.55
C LEU A 140 9.43 2.87 12.31
N ALA A 141 10.33 2.17 13.00
CA ALA A 141 10.02 0.92 13.69
C ALA A 141 8.83 1.01 14.69
N PRO A 142 8.64 2.09 15.47
CA PRO A 142 7.49 2.23 16.37
C PRO A 142 6.12 2.21 15.68
N LEU A 143 6.07 2.46 14.37
CA LEU A 143 4.85 2.47 13.56
C LEU A 143 4.56 1.11 12.91
N ASP A 144 5.45 0.14 13.09
CA ASP A 144 5.37 -1.23 12.57
C ASP A 144 5.03 -1.31 11.06
N PRO A 145 5.75 -0.59 10.17
CA PRO A 145 5.53 -0.69 8.74
C PRO A 145 6.16 -1.97 8.16
N VAL A 146 5.57 -2.45 7.07
CA VAL A 146 6.11 -3.53 6.24
C VAL A 146 7.06 -2.93 5.22
N ILE A 147 8.31 -3.42 5.23
CA ILE A 147 9.37 -2.96 4.33
C ILE A 147 9.45 -3.88 3.11
N VAL A 148 9.07 -3.36 1.95
CA VAL A 148 9.12 -4.05 0.67
C VAL A 148 10.36 -3.63 -0.10
N SER A 149 11.09 -4.57 -0.68
CA SER A 149 12.17 -4.24 -1.62
C SER A 149 12.42 -5.38 -2.61
N GLY A 150 13.36 -5.18 -3.52
CA GLY A 150 13.64 -6.10 -4.61
C GLY A 150 14.69 -7.17 -4.30
N PHE A 151 15.11 -7.35 -3.05
CA PHE A 151 16.12 -8.32 -2.64
C PHE A 151 17.46 -8.26 -3.43
N ALA A 152 17.73 -7.14 -4.12
CA ALA A 152 18.95 -6.94 -4.89
C ALA A 152 20.13 -6.51 -4.00
N TYR A 153 21.31 -6.40 -4.60
CA TYR A 153 22.47 -5.78 -3.93
C TYR A 153 22.22 -4.31 -3.59
N GLY A 154 23.01 -3.77 -2.67
CA GLY A 154 23.00 -2.35 -2.30
C GLY A 154 21.83 -2.00 -1.39
N VAL A 155 21.04 -1.01 -1.78
CA VAL A 155 19.94 -0.47 -0.94
C VAL A 155 18.94 -1.54 -0.52
N ASP A 156 18.51 -2.40 -1.45
CA ASP A 156 17.47 -3.40 -1.16
C ASP A 156 17.87 -4.32 0.00
N ILE A 157 19.08 -4.90 -0.03
CA ILE A 157 19.52 -5.80 1.04
C ILE A 157 19.79 -5.06 2.35
N VAL A 158 20.25 -3.82 2.31
CA VAL A 158 20.42 -2.99 3.52
C VAL A 158 19.07 -2.72 4.17
N ALA A 159 18.04 -2.42 3.38
CA ALA A 159 16.68 -2.19 3.88
C ALA A 159 16.11 -3.45 4.55
N HIS A 160 16.24 -4.62 3.91
CA HIS A 160 15.81 -5.88 4.50
C HIS A 160 16.56 -6.19 5.81
N GLN A 161 17.87 -5.95 5.85
CA GLN A 161 18.66 -6.17 7.07
C GLN A 161 18.25 -5.25 8.21
N ALA A 162 18.06 -3.96 7.94
CA ALA A 162 17.63 -3.00 8.93
C ALA A 162 16.23 -3.35 9.46
N ALA A 163 15.30 -3.73 8.58
CA ALA A 163 13.96 -4.18 8.96
C ALA A 163 14.03 -5.41 9.89
N MET A 164 14.81 -6.43 9.50
CA MET A 164 15.04 -7.63 10.31
C MET A 164 15.75 -7.37 11.65
N ASN A 165 16.52 -6.29 11.77
CA ASN A 165 17.16 -5.91 13.03
C ASN A 165 16.18 -5.19 13.96
N CYS A 166 15.21 -4.48 13.39
CA CYS A 166 14.13 -3.81 14.12
C CYS A 166 12.90 -4.72 14.35
N ASN A 167 13.00 -6.02 14.02
CA ASN A 167 11.88 -6.99 14.03
C ASN A 167 10.66 -6.55 13.20
N LEU A 168 10.86 -5.73 12.17
CA LEU A 168 9.82 -5.35 11.23
C LEU A 168 9.63 -6.44 10.19
N GLN A 169 8.38 -6.58 9.71
CA GLN A 169 8.09 -7.49 8.63
C GLN A 169 8.73 -6.97 7.32
N THR A 170 9.40 -7.86 6.59
CA THR A 170 10.06 -7.47 5.33
C THR A 170 9.82 -8.44 4.19
N ILE A 171 9.58 -7.90 2.99
CA ILE A 171 9.14 -8.67 1.83
C ILE A 171 10.06 -8.41 0.64
N GLY A 172 10.72 -9.46 0.18
CA GLY A 172 11.53 -9.46 -1.04
C GLY A 172 10.67 -9.84 -2.25
N VAL A 173 10.41 -8.89 -3.15
CA VAL A 173 9.76 -9.21 -4.43
C VAL A 173 10.81 -9.75 -5.38
N LEU A 174 10.63 -10.91 -6.02
CA LEU A 174 11.65 -11.60 -6.82
C LEU A 174 11.40 -11.51 -8.33
N ALA A 175 12.47 -11.56 -9.11
CA ALA A 175 12.45 -11.52 -10.58
C ALA A 175 12.60 -12.92 -11.22
N HIS A 176 12.35 -13.97 -10.45
CA HIS A 176 12.50 -15.38 -10.79
C HIS A 176 11.55 -16.22 -9.93
N GLY A 177 11.43 -17.52 -10.23
CA GLY A 177 10.63 -18.45 -9.42
C GLY A 177 11.18 -18.67 -8.01
N LEU A 178 10.34 -19.18 -7.10
CA LEU A 178 10.69 -19.43 -5.69
C LEU A 178 11.64 -20.62 -5.48
N ASN A 179 11.86 -21.44 -6.51
CA ASN A 179 12.79 -22.58 -6.46
C ASN A 179 14.27 -22.18 -6.43
N GLN A 180 14.58 -20.91 -6.69
CA GLN A 180 15.94 -20.39 -6.68
C GLN A 180 15.99 -19.02 -6.03
N ILE A 181 17.19 -18.57 -5.66
CA ILE A 181 17.41 -17.24 -5.11
C ILE A 181 18.52 -16.51 -5.87
N TYR A 182 18.22 -15.29 -6.28
CA TYR A 182 19.19 -14.37 -6.86
C TYR A 182 19.16 -13.03 -6.09
N PRO A 183 20.35 -12.51 -5.72
CA PRO A 183 21.66 -13.11 -5.89
C PRO A 183 21.93 -14.24 -4.88
N ARG A 184 22.73 -15.24 -5.28
CA ARG A 184 23.04 -16.43 -4.45
C ARG A 184 23.66 -16.10 -3.10
N THR A 185 24.42 -15.01 -3.02
CA THR A 185 25.06 -14.51 -1.80
C THR A 185 24.05 -14.08 -0.73
N HIS A 186 22.81 -13.75 -1.11
CA HIS A 186 21.75 -13.35 -0.19
C HIS A 186 20.97 -14.54 0.39
N LYS A 187 21.25 -15.78 -0.05
CA LYS A 187 20.58 -16.99 0.46
C LYS A 187 20.61 -17.09 1.99
N LYS A 188 21.69 -16.63 2.63
CA LYS A 188 21.84 -16.62 4.10
C LYS A 188 20.79 -15.78 4.85
N TYR A 189 20.12 -14.84 4.18
CA TYR A 189 19.10 -13.99 4.81
C TYR A 189 17.68 -14.58 4.68
N MET A 190 17.47 -15.56 3.80
CA MET A 190 16.13 -16.09 3.49
C MET A 190 15.43 -16.62 4.73
N ALA A 191 16.08 -17.53 5.46
CA ALA A 191 15.48 -18.16 6.64
C ALA A 191 15.08 -17.13 7.71
N LYS A 192 15.83 -16.02 7.86
CA LYS A 192 15.47 -14.95 8.80
C LYS A 192 14.30 -14.11 8.29
N MET A 193 14.24 -13.81 6.99
CA MET A 193 13.14 -13.06 6.39
C MET A 193 11.82 -13.84 6.44
N GLU A 194 11.85 -15.14 6.18
CA GLU A 194 10.66 -15.99 6.13
C GLU A 194 9.97 -16.16 7.51
N LEU A 195 10.67 -15.90 8.61
CA LEU A 195 10.09 -15.94 9.96
C LEU A 195 9.08 -14.80 10.21
N ASN A 196 9.36 -13.60 9.69
CA ASN A 196 8.54 -12.40 9.85
C ASN A 196 8.54 -11.61 8.54
N GLY A 197 7.88 -12.16 7.53
CA GLY A 197 7.93 -11.69 6.15
C GLY A 197 8.22 -12.83 5.19
N GLY A 198 8.86 -12.52 4.07
CA GLY A 198 9.14 -13.53 3.07
C GLY A 198 9.37 -13.00 1.67
N PHE A 199 8.96 -13.79 0.68
CA PHE A 199 9.20 -13.52 -0.73
C PHE A 199 7.91 -13.58 -1.54
N ILE A 200 7.80 -12.69 -2.54
CA ILE A 200 6.68 -12.64 -3.48
C ILE A 200 7.23 -12.67 -4.90
N THR A 201 6.61 -13.42 -5.81
CA THR A 201 6.95 -13.42 -7.23
C THR A 201 5.73 -13.63 -8.11
N GLU A 202 5.74 -13.06 -9.32
CA GLU A 202 4.78 -13.39 -10.40
C GLU A 202 5.29 -14.54 -11.28
N PHE A 203 6.55 -14.93 -11.11
CA PHE A 203 7.24 -15.84 -12.03
C PHE A 203 7.14 -17.29 -11.55
N TRP A 204 6.95 -18.19 -12.52
CA TRP A 204 6.88 -19.62 -12.29
C TRP A 204 8.22 -20.20 -11.85
N SER A 205 8.15 -21.41 -11.29
CA SER A 205 9.31 -22.14 -10.79
C SER A 205 10.41 -22.36 -11.85
N ASP A 206 10.10 -22.42 -13.14
CA ASP A 206 11.11 -22.57 -14.20
C ASP A 206 11.81 -21.25 -14.60
N SER A 207 11.36 -20.11 -14.08
CA SER A 207 11.79 -18.79 -14.56
C SER A 207 13.15 -18.36 -14.00
N ASN A 208 14.07 -18.08 -14.92
CA ASN A 208 15.39 -17.53 -14.61
C ASN A 208 15.39 -16.00 -14.42
N PRO A 209 16.36 -15.45 -13.65
CA PRO A 209 16.49 -14.01 -13.44
C PRO A 209 17.10 -13.30 -14.66
N ASP A 210 16.24 -12.75 -15.52
CA ASP A 210 16.64 -11.98 -16.70
C ASP A 210 16.45 -10.47 -16.51
N LYS A 211 17.20 -9.64 -17.24
CA LYS A 211 17.16 -8.17 -17.12
C LYS A 211 15.75 -7.60 -17.24
N GLU A 212 14.97 -8.09 -18.21
CA GLU A 212 13.58 -7.65 -18.44
C GLU A 212 12.66 -8.01 -17.28
N LYS A 213 12.89 -9.16 -16.63
CA LYS A 213 12.10 -9.60 -15.47
C LYS A 213 12.37 -8.73 -14.25
N PHE A 214 13.58 -8.20 -14.07
CA PHE A 214 13.85 -7.21 -13.02
C PHE A 214 13.03 -5.93 -13.22
N VAL A 215 12.90 -5.46 -14.46
CA VAL A 215 12.09 -4.28 -14.79
C VAL A 215 10.61 -4.58 -14.54
N ARG A 216 10.12 -5.73 -15.02
CA ARG A 216 8.74 -6.18 -14.77
C ARG A 216 8.45 -6.29 -13.28
N ARG A 217 9.32 -6.93 -12.50
CA ARG A 217 9.17 -7.10 -11.05
C ARG A 217 8.96 -5.77 -10.32
N ASN A 218 9.66 -4.71 -10.71
CA ASN A 218 9.63 -3.43 -10.02
C ASN A 218 8.23 -2.81 -9.95
N ARG A 219 7.35 -3.16 -10.89
CA ARG A 219 5.94 -2.74 -10.88
C ARG A 219 5.19 -3.26 -9.67
N ILE A 220 5.53 -4.47 -9.19
CA ILE A 220 4.93 -5.08 -8.00
C ILE A 220 5.44 -4.36 -6.75
N VAL A 221 6.74 -4.05 -6.70
CA VAL A 221 7.36 -3.28 -5.61
C VAL A 221 6.70 -1.91 -5.48
N ALA A 222 6.53 -1.17 -6.58
CA ALA A 222 5.87 0.13 -6.57
C ALA A 222 4.35 0.03 -6.29
N GLY A 223 3.68 -0.94 -6.92
CA GLY A 223 2.22 -1.03 -6.90
C GLY A 223 1.63 -1.50 -5.57
N MET A 224 2.34 -2.36 -4.84
CA MET A 224 1.85 -2.90 -3.56
C MET A 224 2.08 -1.98 -2.36
N THR A 225 2.87 -0.91 -2.52
CA THR A 225 3.22 0.00 -1.42
C THR A 225 2.45 1.30 -1.49
N GLU A 226 2.38 1.99 -0.35
CA GLU A 226 1.82 3.33 -0.20
C GLU A 226 2.77 4.39 -0.75
N ALA A 227 4.05 4.23 -0.41
CA ALA A 227 5.12 5.11 -0.83
C ALA A 227 6.34 4.33 -1.30
N THR A 228 7.14 4.94 -2.18
CA THR A 228 8.43 4.45 -2.65
C THR A 228 9.53 5.43 -2.25
N ILE A 229 10.48 5.00 -1.42
CA ILE A 229 11.62 5.79 -0.98
C ILE A 229 12.86 5.38 -1.80
N VAL A 230 13.45 6.35 -2.49
CA VAL A 230 14.69 6.21 -3.24
C VAL A 230 15.85 6.74 -2.41
N ILE A 231 16.67 5.84 -1.89
CA ILE A 231 17.81 6.21 -1.02
C ILE A 231 18.95 6.82 -1.84
N GLU A 232 19.39 6.11 -2.88
CA GLU A 232 20.47 6.56 -3.75
C GLU A 232 20.24 6.02 -5.15
N SER A 233 20.48 6.83 -6.17
CA SER A 233 20.43 6.42 -7.57
C SER A 233 21.31 7.29 -8.45
N ALA A 234 22.02 6.65 -9.38
CA ALA A 234 22.61 7.37 -10.51
C ALA A 234 21.53 7.87 -11.47
N ASP A 235 21.88 8.78 -12.36
CA ASP A 235 20.99 9.41 -13.36
C ASP A 235 20.25 8.39 -14.26
N LYS A 236 20.85 7.21 -14.50
CA LYS A 236 20.24 6.09 -15.24
C LYS A 236 20.14 4.82 -14.40
N GLY A 237 19.72 4.96 -13.15
CA GLY A 237 19.57 3.85 -12.21
C GLY A 237 18.25 3.09 -12.37
N GLY A 238 18.27 1.78 -12.10
CA GLY A 238 17.07 0.94 -12.17
C GLY A 238 15.99 1.29 -11.14
N SER A 239 16.37 1.91 -10.01
CA SER A 239 15.43 2.41 -9.00
C SER A 239 14.59 3.59 -9.50
N LEU A 240 15.08 4.36 -10.48
CA LEU A 240 14.29 5.44 -11.10
C LEU A 240 13.11 4.88 -11.88
N ILE A 241 13.21 3.65 -12.41
CA ILE A 241 12.09 2.97 -13.07
C ILE A 241 10.99 2.70 -12.05
N THR A 242 11.34 2.17 -10.88
CA THR A 242 10.39 1.94 -9.78
C THR A 242 9.74 3.24 -9.32
N ALA A 243 10.51 4.33 -9.19
CA ALA A 243 9.99 5.65 -8.83
C ALA A 243 9.01 6.21 -9.89
N ASN A 244 9.29 6.03 -11.18
CA ASN A 244 8.36 6.44 -12.23
C ASN A 244 7.07 5.59 -12.20
N MET A 245 7.18 4.26 -12.03
CA MET A 245 6.02 3.37 -11.88
C MET A 245 5.16 3.75 -10.67
N ALA A 246 5.78 4.09 -9.54
CA ALA A 246 5.07 4.56 -8.36
C ALA A 246 4.24 5.81 -8.64
N ASN A 247 4.82 6.80 -9.33
CA ASN A 247 4.08 7.98 -9.79
C ASN A 247 2.93 7.63 -10.74
N GLU A 248 3.14 6.73 -11.70
CA GLU A 248 2.11 6.25 -12.64
C GLU A 248 0.94 5.55 -11.91
N TYR A 249 1.21 4.90 -10.78
CA TYR A 249 0.20 4.29 -9.92
C TYR A 249 -0.41 5.24 -8.89
N ASN A 250 -0.07 6.53 -8.92
CA ASN A 250 -0.46 7.51 -7.90
C ASN A 250 -0.05 7.04 -6.49
N ARG A 251 1.23 6.68 -6.34
CA ARG A 251 1.89 6.40 -5.07
C ARG A 251 2.90 7.50 -4.78
N ASP A 252 3.02 7.87 -3.52
CA ASP A 252 3.98 8.89 -3.13
C ASP A 252 5.41 8.40 -3.36
N VAL A 253 6.25 9.29 -3.86
CA VAL A 253 7.66 8.99 -4.09
C VAL A 253 8.47 9.96 -3.26
N PHE A 254 9.44 9.41 -2.54
CA PHE A 254 10.38 10.17 -1.72
C PHE A 254 11.79 9.90 -2.22
N ALA A 255 12.65 10.91 -2.19
CA ALA A 255 14.03 10.79 -2.60
C ALA A 255 14.94 11.49 -1.60
N VAL A 256 16.00 10.78 -1.18
CA VAL A 256 17.00 11.32 -0.25
C VAL A 256 17.91 12.29 -1.03
N PRO A 257 18.03 13.55 -0.61
CA PRO A 257 18.90 14.50 -1.27
C PRO A 257 20.37 14.16 -0.98
N GLY A 258 21.25 14.61 -1.88
CA GLY A 258 22.69 14.50 -1.68
C GLY A 258 23.46 15.53 -2.50
N ARG A 259 24.79 15.52 -2.39
CA ARG A 259 25.63 16.53 -3.05
C ARG A 259 25.49 16.41 -4.57
N ILE A 260 25.47 17.54 -5.27
CA ILE A 260 25.36 17.57 -6.74
C ILE A 260 26.52 16.85 -7.45
N THR A 261 27.67 16.76 -6.79
CA THR A 261 28.88 16.07 -7.28
C THR A 261 28.81 14.55 -7.14
N ASP A 262 27.93 14.04 -6.28
CA ASP A 262 27.89 12.63 -5.95
C ASP A 262 27.08 11.88 -7.02
N LYS A 263 27.74 10.95 -7.70
CA LYS A 263 27.16 10.16 -8.80
C LYS A 263 25.82 9.51 -8.41
N TYR A 264 25.72 9.00 -7.18
CA TYR A 264 24.54 8.29 -6.70
C TYR A 264 23.48 9.21 -6.07
N SER A 265 23.70 10.53 -6.03
CA SER A 265 22.68 11.51 -5.64
C SER A 265 22.02 12.18 -6.85
N GLN A 266 22.64 12.11 -8.03
CA GLN A 266 22.11 12.75 -9.25
C GLN A 266 20.69 12.31 -9.60
N GLY A 267 20.40 11.00 -9.52
CA GLY A 267 19.06 10.48 -9.81
C GLY A 267 18.01 10.95 -8.82
N CYS A 268 18.33 10.93 -7.51
CA CYS A 268 17.44 11.43 -6.45
C CYS A 268 17.18 12.93 -6.63
N ASN A 269 18.24 13.72 -6.81
CA ASN A 269 18.13 15.16 -7.02
C ASN A 269 17.33 15.50 -8.29
N ASN A 270 17.47 14.70 -9.36
CA ASN A 270 16.68 14.89 -10.58
C ASN A 270 15.20 14.57 -10.38
N LEU A 271 14.85 13.52 -9.61
CA LEU A 271 13.44 13.24 -9.26
C LEU A 271 12.82 14.41 -8.50
N ILE A 272 13.53 14.95 -7.50
CA ILE A 272 13.08 16.11 -6.72
C ILE A 272 12.93 17.34 -7.62
N LYS A 273 13.96 17.64 -8.43
CA LYS A 273 13.96 18.78 -9.36
C LYS A 273 12.79 18.73 -10.36
N MET A 274 12.43 17.54 -10.83
CA MET A 274 11.33 17.31 -11.77
C MET A 274 9.96 17.21 -11.08
N GLN A 275 9.85 17.44 -9.77
CA GLN A 275 8.61 17.29 -8.99
C GLN A 275 8.01 15.87 -9.11
N LYS A 276 8.88 14.87 -9.24
CA LYS A 276 8.52 13.44 -9.27
C LYS A 276 8.74 12.73 -7.94
N ALA A 277 9.36 13.41 -6.98
CA ALA A 277 9.56 12.90 -5.64
C ALA A 277 9.60 14.06 -4.65
N ASN A 278 9.03 13.83 -3.47
CA ASN A 278 9.21 14.68 -2.31
C ASN A 278 10.61 14.48 -1.74
N VAL A 279 11.20 15.56 -1.23
CA VAL A 279 12.45 15.46 -0.47
C VAL A 279 12.16 14.81 0.87
N ILE A 280 13.04 13.90 1.30
CA ILE A 280 13.01 13.30 2.64
C ILE A 280 14.37 13.48 3.30
N THR A 281 14.37 13.99 4.52
CA THR A 281 15.57 14.20 5.34
C THR A 281 15.56 13.37 6.62
N ASP A 282 14.38 12.96 7.07
CA ASP A 282 14.20 12.04 8.20
C ASP A 282 12.89 11.25 8.07
N ALA A 283 12.60 10.41 9.06
CA ALA A 283 11.35 9.65 9.11
C ALA A 283 10.11 10.54 9.34
N ALA A 284 10.25 11.68 10.02
CA ALA A 284 9.14 12.56 10.36
C ALA A 284 8.52 13.19 9.10
N ASP A 285 9.35 13.56 8.11
CA ASP A 285 8.88 14.02 6.80
C ASP A 285 7.91 13.01 6.16
N LEU A 286 8.26 11.72 6.18
CA LEU A 286 7.44 10.65 5.63
C LEU A 286 6.16 10.44 6.43
N ILE A 287 6.26 10.42 7.76
CA ILE A 287 5.11 10.21 8.64
C ILE A 287 4.08 11.32 8.46
N TYR A 288 4.55 12.58 8.38
CA TYR A 288 3.70 13.74 8.15
C TYR A 288 3.04 13.69 6.78
N MET A 289 3.80 13.49 5.70
CA MET A 289 3.26 13.49 4.34
C MET A 289 2.27 12.35 4.09
N LEU A 290 2.49 11.18 4.70
CA LEU A 290 1.58 10.03 4.60
C LEU A 290 0.43 10.08 5.61
N ASN A 291 0.33 11.11 6.44
CA ASN A 291 -0.66 11.22 7.51
C ASN A 291 -0.67 10.01 8.46
N TRP A 292 0.52 9.49 8.78
CA TRP A 292 0.69 8.37 9.70
C TRP A 292 0.52 8.79 11.17
N ASP A 293 0.51 10.09 11.43
CA ASP A 293 0.35 10.73 12.75
C ASP A 293 -1.06 10.69 13.33
N LEU A 294 -2.00 9.94 12.75
CA LEU A 294 -3.38 9.85 13.25
C LEU A 294 -3.49 8.99 14.52
N LYS A 295 -2.91 9.49 15.61
CA LYS A 295 -3.41 9.34 16.97
C LYS A 295 -4.10 10.64 17.39
N GLU A 296 -5.30 10.88 16.88
CA GLU A 296 -6.42 11.37 17.68
C GLU A 296 -7.72 10.84 17.06
N LYS A 297 -8.12 9.62 17.45
CA LYS A 297 -9.57 9.42 17.58
C LYS A 297 -9.97 10.43 18.67
N PRO A 298 -10.87 11.39 18.42
CA PRO A 298 -11.39 12.18 19.52
C PRO A 298 -11.93 11.14 20.50
N LYS A 299 -11.36 11.09 21.71
CA LYS A 299 -11.97 10.33 22.80
C LYS A 299 -13.40 10.80 22.80
N ASN A 300 -14.36 9.91 22.57
CA ASN A 300 -15.75 10.19 22.88
C ASN A 300 -15.72 10.72 24.31
N ILE A 301 -15.91 12.03 24.47
CA ILE A 301 -16.05 12.64 25.78
C ILE A 301 -17.25 11.91 26.35
N GLN A 302 -16.99 11.03 27.30
CA GLN A 302 -18.00 10.29 27.99
C GLN A 302 -18.89 11.35 28.62
N LYS A 303 -20.08 11.60 28.04
CA LYS A 303 -21.05 12.54 28.60
C LYS A 303 -21.24 12.11 30.05
N GLN A 304 -20.72 12.90 30.99
CA GLN A 304 -20.93 12.62 32.40
C GLN A 304 -22.45 12.66 32.61
N LEU A 305 -23.03 11.53 33.03
CA LEU A 305 -24.48 11.35 33.13
C LEU A 305 -25.14 12.22 34.20
N PHE A 306 -24.37 13.01 34.95
CA PHE A 306 -24.88 13.97 35.92
C PHE A 306 -23.99 15.21 35.88
N VAL A 307 -24.35 16.19 35.05
CA VAL A 307 -23.76 17.52 35.20
C VAL A 307 -24.60 18.27 36.23
N GLU A 308 -23.98 18.66 37.34
CA GLU A 308 -24.62 19.56 38.31
C GLU A 308 -24.70 20.95 37.68
N LEU A 309 -25.93 21.37 37.39
CA LEU A 309 -26.26 22.70 36.89
C LEU A 309 -26.45 23.64 38.08
N GLU A 310 -25.77 24.79 38.04
CA GLU A 310 -26.07 25.88 38.97
C GLU A 310 -27.51 26.37 38.74
N PRO A 311 -28.18 26.97 39.74
CA PRO A 311 -29.57 27.42 39.61
C PRO A 311 -29.82 28.35 38.41
N ASP A 312 -28.81 29.13 38.03
CA ASP A 312 -28.84 30.03 36.89
C ASP A 312 -28.68 29.30 35.55
N GLU A 313 -27.83 28.27 35.49
CA GLU A 313 -27.63 27.44 34.30
C GLU A 313 -28.85 26.54 34.04
N GLN A 314 -29.49 26.03 35.09
CA GLN A 314 -30.70 25.21 34.98
C GLN A 314 -31.85 25.98 34.32
N LYS A 315 -32.06 27.26 34.70
CA LYS A 315 -33.09 28.11 34.08
C LYS A 315 -32.89 28.30 32.58
N ILE A 316 -31.64 28.53 32.17
CA ILE A 316 -31.28 28.68 30.77
C ILE A 316 -31.46 27.36 30.02
N TYR A 317 -31.07 26.24 30.63
CA TYR A 317 -31.23 24.92 30.04
C TYR A 317 -32.71 24.55 29.86
N ASP A 318 -33.56 24.78 30.86
CA ASP A 318 -35.00 24.53 30.79
C ASP A 318 -35.69 25.40 29.73
N PHE A 319 -35.26 26.66 29.59
CA PHE A 319 -35.74 27.57 28.55
C PHE A 319 -35.39 27.07 27.14
N LEU A 320 -34.13 26.66 26.92
CA LEU A 320 -33.67 26.12 25.64
C LEU A 320 -34.29 24.75 25.32
N LEU A 321 -34.52 23.90 26.31
CA LEU A 321 -35.26 22.64 26.15
C LEU A 321 -36.69 22.87 25.66
N LYS A 322 -37.34 23.93 26.13
CA LYS A 322 -38.74 24.24 25.79
C LYS A 322 -38.88 24.94 24.43
N ASN A 323 -38.00 25.88 24.14
CA ASN A 323 -38.11 26.76 22.96
C ASN A 323 -37.19 26.34 21.81
N GLY A 324 -36.27 25.38 22.04
CA GLY A 324 -35.32 24.91 21.05
C GLY A 324 -34.11 25.84 20.93
N LYS A 325 -33.88 26.36 19.73
CA LYS A 325 -32.73 27.23 19.43
C LYS A 325 -33.12 28.70 19.53
N GLU A 326 -32.39 29.47 20.32
CA GLU A 326 -32.69 30.89 20.54
C GLU A 326 -31.44 31.78 20.53
N LEU A 327 -31.66 33.08 20.28
CA LEU A 327 -30.60 34.08 20.28
C LEU A 327 -30.17 34.43 21.70
N LEU A 328 -28.88 34.74 21.89
CA LEU A 328 -28.33 35.18 23.18
C LEU A 328 -29.17 36.28 23.85
N ASP A 329 -29.60 37.27 23.07
CA ASP A 329 -30.36 38.42 23.58
C ASP A 329 -31.77 38.01 24.04
N ILE A 330 -32.40 37.05 23.37
CA ILE A 330 -33.72 36.52 23.73
C ILE A 330 -33.60 35.68 25.01
N ILE A 331 -32.58 34.82 25.09
CA ILE A 331 -32.29 34.03 26.29
C ILE A 331 -32.04 34.95 27.49
N ALA A 332 -31.33 36.06 27.31
CA ALA A 332 -31.07 37.03 28.37
C ALA A 332 -32.36 37.72 28.87
N VAL A 333 -33.25 38.11 27.97
CA VAL A 333 -34.52 38.76 28.34
C VAL A 333 -35.46 37.79 29.05
N GLU A 334 -35.68 36.60 28.47
CA GLU A 334 -36.66 35.63 28.98
C GLU A 334 -36.20 34.96 30.29
N CYS A 335 -34.90 34.70 30.42
CA CYS A 335 -34.34 34.17 31.67
C CYS A 335 -34.03 35.27 32.71
N ASN A 336 -34.31 36.54 32.38
CA ASN A 336 -34.13 37.72 33.23
C ASN A 336 -32.69 37.90 33.76
N PHE A 337 -31.70 37.73 32.87
CA PHE A 337 -30.28 37.89 33.18
C PHE A 337 -29.70 39.15 32.54
N PRO A 338 -28.80 39.86 33.23
CA PRO A 338 -28.03 40.93 32.60
C PRO A 338 -27.18 40.40 31.43
N ILE A 339 -27.27 41.04 30.26
CA ILE A 339 -26.59 40.62 29.02
C ILE A 339 -25.08 40.39 29.23
N TYR A 340 -24.43 41.21 30.06
CA TYR A 340 -22.99 41.09 30.33
C TYR A 340 -22.59 39.79 31.08
N LYS A 341 -23.53 39.12 31.77
CA LYS A 341 -23.29 37.83 32.43
C LYS A 341 -23.57 36.65 31.51
N MET A 342 -24.42 36.84 30.50
CA MET A 342 -24.94 35.74 29.68
C MET A 342 -23.85 35.02 28.89
N SER A 343 -22.91 35.76 28.28
CA SER A 343 -21.83 35.14 27.52
C SER A 343 -20.95 34.22 28.39
N GLY A 344 -20.67 34.61 29.64
CA GLY A 344 -19.88 33.78 30.56
C GLY A 344 -20.60 32.50 30.97
N ILE A 345 -21.90 32.59 31.23
CA ILE A 345 -22.72 31.42 31.60
C ILE A 345 -22.86 30.47 30.42
N LEU A 346 -23.16 30.96 29.21
CA LEU A 346 -23.27 30.13 28.02
C LEU A 346 -21.95 29.44 27.66
N ILE A 347 -20.82 30.11 27.81
CA ILE A 347 -19.50 29.48 27.62
C ILE A 347 -19.28 28.36 28.63
N ASN A 348 -19.63 28.56 29.91
CA ASN A 348 -19.51 27.50 30.91
C ASN A 348 -20.43 26.31 30.60
N MET A 349 -21.66 26.56 30.15
CA MET A 349 -22.60 25.51 29.75
C MET A 349 -22.16 24.77 28.47
N GLU A 350 -21.50 25.46 27.53
CA GLU A 350 -20.87 24.87 26.35
C GLU A 350 -19.69 23.98 26.75
N LEU A 351 -18.82 24.46 27.66
CA LEU A 351 -17.70 23.68 28.20
C LEU A 351 -18.17 22.45 28.97
N LYS A 352 -19.32 22.53 29.64
CA LYS A 352 -19.99 21.39 30.28
C LYS A 352 -20.65 20.43 29.27
N GLY A 353 -20.73 20.79 27.99
CA GLY A 353 -21.30 19.96 26.93
C GLY A 353 -22.83 19.84 26.98
N ILE A 354 -23.50 20.82 27.59
CA ILE A 354 -24.96 20.82 27.82
C ILE A 354 -25.70 21.66 26.77
N ILE A 355 -25.03 22.67 26.20
CA ILE A 355 -25.57 23.48 25.10
C ILE A 355 -24.56 23.54 23.96
N ARG A 356 -25.02 23.79 22.73
CA ARG A 356 -24.15 24.05 21.59
C ARG A 356 -24.41 25.44 20.99
N PRO A 357 -23.36 26.18 20.59
CA PRO A 357 -23.54 27.35 19.76
C PRO A 357 -23.83 26.94 18.30
N LEU A 358 -24.64 27.76 17.64
CA LEU A 358 -24.98 27.68 16.23
C LEU A 358 -24.59 29.00 15.53
N PRO A 359 -24.41 28.98 14.19
CA PRO A 359 -24.15 30.20 13.44
C PRO A 359 -25.20 31.29 13.71
N GLY A 360 -24.75 32.53 13.89
CA GLY A 360 -25.65 33.67 14.15
C GLY A 360 -25.94 33.96 15.62
N LYS A 361 -25.08 33.54 16.55
CA LYS A 361 -25.25 33.71 18.02
C LYS A 361 -26.50 33.00 18.58
N LEU A 362 -26.88 31.90 17.93
CA LEU A 362 -27.94 31.02 18.37
C LEU A 362 -27.36 29.94 19.31
N PHE A 363 -28.12 29.53 20.31
CA PHE A 363 -27.75 28.45 21.23
C PHE A 363 -28.90 27.44 21.32
N GLU A 364 -28.56 26.17 21.47
CA GLU A 364 -29.52 25.06 21.58
C GLU A 364 -29.05 24.09 22.68
N ALA A 365 -30.00 23.49 23.42
CA ALA A 365 -29.72 22.43 24.39
C ALA A 365 -29.33 21.11 23.71
N ILE A 366 -28.36 20.39 24.28
CA ILE A 366 -27.85 19.08 23.80
C ILE A 366 -28.58 17.93 24.48
#